data_AF-A0A969EY80-F1
#
_entry.id   AF-A0A969EY80-F1
#
_cell.length_a   1.000
_cell.length_b   1.000
_cell.length_c   1.000
_cell.angle_alpha   90.00
_cell.angle_beta   90.00
_cell.angle_gamma   90.00
#
_symmetry.space_group_name_H-M   'P 1'
#
loop_
_entity.id
_entity.type
_entity.pdbx_description
1 polymer ?
#
loop_
_entity_poly.entity_id
_entity_poly.type
_entity_poly.pdbx_seq_one_letter_code
_entity_poly.pdbx_strand_id
1 'polypeptide(L)'
;MSAIPLPSHVHYELLLQLLERQSILAVEKPQHRDEMQQLIITLRKAAVLQQQLEETLERDGLIVEYHWSLNQTDPPLPNAND
;
A
#
# COMPACT_ATOMS: atom_id res chain seq x y z
N MET A 1 23.13 -5.14 -1.01
CA MET A 1 22.36 -4.05 -0.39
C MET A 1 20.94 -4.56 -0.23
N SER A 2 20.38 -4.56 0.98
CA SER A 2 19.00 -5.00 1.21
C SER A 2 18.05 -3.92 0.69
N ALA A 3 17.11 -4.30 -0.17
CA ALA A 3 16.08 -3.38 -0.63
C ALA A 3 15.14 -3.02 0.54
N ILE A 4 14.57 -1.81 0.50
CA ILE A 4 13.59 -1.36 1.49
C ILE A 4 12.23 -1.90 1.06
N PRO A 5 11.59 -2.76 1.86
CA PRO A 5 10.27 -3.30 1.53
C PRO A 5 9.21 -2.21 1.75
N LEU A 6 8.51 -1.84 0.68
CA LEU A 6 7.36 -0.93 0.70
C LEU A 6 6.12 -1.65 0.17
N PRO A 7 4.91 -1.33 0.68
CA PRO A 7 3.72 -1.97 0.20
C PRO A 7 3.40 -1.55 -1.24
N SER A 8 3.03 -2.49 -2.10
CA SER A 8 2.61 -2.19 -3.47
C SER A 8 1.43 -1.20 -3.50
N HIS A 9 1.42 -0.26 -4.46
CA HIS A 9 0.36 0.77 -4.57
C HIS A 9 -1.05 0.18 -4.74
N VAL A 10 -1.15 -1.04 -5.30
CA VAL A 10 -2.39 -1.80 -5.46
C VAL A 10 -3.19 -1.94 -4.15
N HIS A 11 -2.53 -1.93 -2.99
CA HIS A 11 -3.20 -1.95 -1.69
C HIS A 11 -4.07 -0.73 -1.47
N TYR A 12 -3.55 0.47 -1.74
CA TYR A 12 -4.30 1.70 -1.60
C TYR A 12 -5.40 1.79 -2.65
N GLU A 13 -5.13 1.37 -3.89
CA GLU A 13 -6.12 1.41 -4.96
C GLU A 13 -7.32 0.50 -4.66
N LEU A 14 -7.09 -0.75 -4.22
CA LEU A 14 -8.16 -1.68 -3.88
C LEU A 14 -9.01 -1.14 -2.72
N LEU A 15 -8.35 -0.65 -1.66
CA LEU A 15 -9.04 -0.05 -0.51
C LEU A 15 -9.87 1.16 -0.94
N LEU A 16 -9.31 2.08 -1.72
CA LEU A 16 -10.00 3.26 -2.21
C LEU A 16 -11.19 2.89 -3.11
N GLN A 17 -11.02 1.95 -4.04
CA GLN A 17 -12.12 1.48 -4.90
C GLN A 17 -13.26 0.87 -4.10
N LEU A 18 -12.96 0.05 -3.09
CA LEU A 18 -13.96 -0.54 -2.21
C LEU A 18 -14.72 0.56 -1.44
N LEU A 19 -14.00 1.50 -0.84
CA LEU A 19 -14.58 2.57 -0.03
C LEU A 19 -15.44 3.53 -0.87
N GLU A 20 -14.96 3.92 -2.05
CA GLU A 20 -15.61 4.90 -2.92
C GLU A 20 -16.77 4.31 -3.72
N ARG A 21 -16.70 3.05 -4.14
CA ARG A 21 -17.71 2.43 -5.01
C ARG A 21 -18.73 1.58 -4.28
N GLN A 22 -18.39 1.06 -3.10
CA GLN A 22 -19.27 0.16 -2.36
C GLN A 22 -19.63 0.74 -0.99
N SER A 23 -18.64 1.06 -0.16
CA SER A 23 -18.88 1.42 1.23
C SER A 23 -19.64 2.74 1.38
N ILE A 24 -19.23 3.80 0.68
CA ILE A 24 -19.89 5.11 0.79
C ILE A 24 -21.33 5.10 0.27
N LEU A 25 -21.64 4.21 -0.67
CA LEU A 25 -22.99 4.03 -1.20
C LEU A 25 -23.89 3.26 -0.23
N ALA A 26 -23.33 2.26 0.47
CA ALA A 26 -24.04 1.42 1.42
C ALA A 26 -24.34 2.10 2.77
N VAL A 27 -23.64 3.20 3.10
CA VAL A 27 -23.84 3.91 4.37
C VAL A 27 -25.08 4.81 4.33
N GLU A 28 -26.03 4.59 5.22
CA GLU A 28 -27.27 5.38 5.29
C GLU A 28 -27.16 6.62 6.20
N LYS A 29 -26.47 6.51 7.34
CA LYS A 29 -26.39 7.60 8.31
C LYS A 29 -25.35 8.65 7.88
N PRO A 30 -25.69 9.96 7.89
CA PRO A 30 -24.77 11.04 7.51
C PRO A 30 -23.43 11.01 8.27
N GLN A 31 -23.46 10.78 9.59
CA GLN A 31 -22.25 10.70 10.41
C GLN A 31 -21.22 9.66 9.90
N HIS A 32 -21.70 8.50 9.46
CA HIS A 32 -20.83 7.43 8.97
C HIS A 32 -20.35 7.71 7.54
N ARG A 33 -21.07 8.54 6.77
CA ARG A 33 -20.59 9.01 5.46
C ARG A 33 -19.41 9.96 5.65
N ASP A 34 -19.48 10.86 6.63
CA ASP A 34 -18.39 11.78 6.94
C ASP A 34 -17.15 11.04 7.44
N GLU A 35 -17.33 10.06 8.33
CA GLU A 35 -16.26 9.15 8.77
C GLU A 35 -15.63 8.39 7.59
N MET A 36 -16.45 7.90 6.66
CA MET A 36 -15.98 7.20 5.46
C MET A 36 -15.19 8.13 4.52
N GLN A 37 -15.67 9.36 4.32
CA GLN A 37 -14.97 10.36 3.52
C GLN A 37 -13.62 10.71 4.15
N GLN A 38 -13.56 10.87 5.47
CA GLN A 38 -12.31 11.13 6.18
C GLN A 38 -11.31 9.96 6.03
N LEU A 39 -11.81 8.72 6.03
CA LEU A 39 -11.00 7.53 5.78
C LEU A 39 -10.42 7.54 4.35
N ILE A 40 -11.24 7.81 3.34
CA ILE A 40 -10.82 7.93 1.93
C ILE A 40 -9.73 9.02 1.78
N ILE A 41 -9.95 10.20 2.37
CA ILE A 41 -8.99 11.32 2.32
C ILE A 41 -7.66 10.91 2.95
N THR A 42 -7.71 10.23 4.10
CA THR A 42 -6.50 9.78 4.81
C THR A 42 -5.72 8.76 3.97
N LEU A 43 -6.40 7.81 3.34
CA LEU A 43 -5.75 6.81 2.49
C LEU A 43 -5.12 7.42 1.24
N ARG A 44 -5.78 8.39 0.59
CA ARG A 44 -5.19 9.12 -0.54
C ARG A 44 -3.93 9.89 -0.12
N LYS A 45 -3.95 10.51 1.07
CA LYS A 45 -2.76 11.19 1.62
C LYS A 45 -1.63 10.20 1.90
N ALA A 46 -1.94 9.04 2.48
CA ALA A 46 -0.95 8.00 2.73
C ALA A 46 -0.28 7.50 1.44
N ALA A 47 -1.06 7.31 0.37
CA ALA A 47 -0.52 6.91 -0.93
C ALA A 47 0.46 7.96 -1.50
N VAL A 48 0.11 9.25 -1.44
CA VAL A 48 1.01 10.34 -1.88
C VAL A 48 2.27 10.42 -1.01
N LEU A 49 2.13 10.27 0.31
CA LEU A 49 3.28 10.27 1.22
C LEU A 49 4.25 9.11 0.91
N GLN A 50 3.70 7.93 0.56
CA GLN A 50 4.54 6.81 0.17
C GLN A 50 5.28 7.07 -1.14
N GLN A 51 4.62 7.65 -2.15
CA GLN A 51 5.27 8.03 -3.40
C GLN A 51 6.41 9.04 -3.16
N GLN A 52 6.20 10.04 -2.30
CA GLN A 52 7.25 10.99 -1.93
C GLN A 52 8.43 10.33 -1.19
N LEU A 53 8.15 9.32 -0.38
CA LEU A 53 9.18 8.51 0.28
C LEU A 53 9.97 7.71 -0.76
N GLU A 54 9.30 7.02 -1.69
CA GLU A 54 9.91 6.26 -2.78
C GLU A 54 10.86 7.15 -3.60
N GLU A 55 10.41 8.33 -4.02
CA GLU A 55 11.25 9.30 -4.73
C GLU A 55 12.47 9.75 -3.91
N THR A 56 12.34 9.83 -2.58
CA THR A 56 13.45 10.19 -1.69
C THR A 56 14.46 9.06 -1.58
N LEU A 57 13.98 7.82 -1.41
CA LEU A 57 14.82 6.62 -1.35
C LEU A 57 15.58 6.41 -2.67
N GLU A 58 14.90 6.57 -3.80
CA GLU A 58 15.52 6.48 -5.13
C GLU A 58 16.58 7.57 -5.33
N ARG A 59 16.31 8.80 -4.89
CA ARG A 59 17.30 9.91 -4.92
C ARG A 59 18.54 9.62 -4.07
N ASP A 60 18.38 8.89 -2.98
CA ASP A 60 19.48 8.46 -2.09
C ASP A 60 20.19 7.18 -2.59
N GLY A 61 19.81 6.66 -3.76
CA GLY A 61 20.41 5.46 -4.37
C GLY A 61 20.00 4.15 -3.69
N LEU A 62 18.91 4.17 -2.91
CA LEU A 62 18.36 2.99 -2.24
C LEU A 62 17.39 2.25 -3.17
N ILE A 63 17.39 0.93 -3.09
CA ILE A 63 16.49 0.07 -3.87
C ILE A 63 15.20 -0.12 -3.09
N VAL A 64 14.06 0.18 -3.71
CA VAL A 64 12.72 -0.13 -3.18
C VAL A 64 12.28 -1.50 -3.70
N GLU A 65 11.72 -2.32 -2.83
CA GLU A 65 11.07 -3.57 -3.20
C GLU A 65 9.58 -3.52 -2.84
N TYR A 66 8.72 -3.76 -3.82
CA TYR A 66 7.28 -3.69 -3.63
C TYR A 66 6.70 -5.01 -3.16
N HIS A 67 6.06 -5.00 -1.99
CA HIS A 67 5.49 -6.18 -1.36
C HIS A 67 3.95 -6.12 -1.38
N TRP A 68 3.32 -7.12 -1.98
CA TRP A 68 1.85 -7.26 -1.99
C TRP A 68 1.35 -8.12 -0.80
N SER A 69 2.24 -8.82 -0.10
CA SER A 69 1.93 -9.65 1.06
C SER A 69 3.18 -9.81 1.93
N LEU A 70 2.99 -9.97 3.23
CA LEU A 70 4.06 -10.30 4.18
C LEU A 70 4.54 -11.75 4.05
N ASN A 71 3.76 -12.60 3.38
CA ASN A 71 4.09 -14.00 3.12
C ASN A 71 4.87 -14.12 1.81
N GLN A 72 6.05 -13.52 1.74
CA GLN A 72 7.00 -13.86 0.68
C GLN A 72 7.61 -15.22 1.06
N THR A 73 7.13 -16.29 0.43
CA THR A 73 7.87 -17.56 0.44
C THR A 73 9.15 -17.32 -0.34
N ASP A 74 10.23 -17.00 0.36
CA ASP A 74 11.57 -17.12 -0.21
C ASP A 74 11.66 -18.51 -0.84
N PRO A 75 11.94 -18.65 -2.14
CA PRO A 75 12.25 -19.95 -2.69
C PRO A 75 13.43 -20.50 -1.88
N PRO A 76 13.37 -21.75 -1.39
CA PRO A 76 14.49 -22.32 -0.66
C PRO A 76 15.74 -22.17 -1.54
N LEU A 77 16.78 -21.54 -0.99
CA LEU A 77 18.10 -21.44 -1.61
C LEU A 77 18.44 -22.80 -2.24
N PRO A 78 18.89 -22.86 -3.51
CA PRO A 78 19.28 -24.11 -4.11
C PRO A 78 20.37 -24.71 -3.22
N ASN A 79 20.08 -25.90 -2.67
CA ASN A 79 20.99 -26.62 -1.79
C ASN A 79 22.36 -26.69 -2.46
N ALA A 80 23.32 -25.94 -1.94
CA ALA A 80 24.72 -26.13 -2.25
C ALA A 80 25.17 -27.39 -1.52
N ASN A 81 24.84 -28.57 -2.09
CA ASN A 81 25.48 -29.87 -1.90
C ASN A 81 24.63 -30.96 -2.58
N ASP A 82 24.98 -31.34 -3.80
CA ASP A 82 25.48 -32.68 -4.15
C ASP A 82 26.07 -32.69 -5.56
#